data_AF-A0A3S0EJA7-F1
#
_entry.id   AF-A0A3S0EJA7-F1
#
_cell.length_a   1.000
_cell.length_b   1.000
_cell.length_c   1.000
_cell.angle_alpha   90.00
_cell.angle_beta   90.00
_cell.angle_gamma   90.00
#
_symmetry.space_group_name_H-M   'P 1'
#
loop_
_entity.id
_entity.type
_entity.pdbx_description
1 polymer ?
#
loop_
_entity_poly.entity_id
_entity_poly.type
_entity_poly.pdbx_seq_one_letter_code
_entity_poly.pdbx_strand_id
1 'polypeptide(L)'
;MREHLERLVIGLFLSLAATLLWVVPYAIVTGFRSGLSKPAQKWELLKRVTTENPRFDLGQFPPISFDHGFPLAYKHFYVYAQDKRVSKLALENGVIAAGLVLALFLALAIFLYANRRSTLHGDARFGTLSEARRAGLGAKSGIILGRLNGQMLVSDDPG
;
A
#
# COMPACT_ATOMS: atom_id res chain seq x y z
N MET A 1 16.64 5.48 18.73
CA MET A 1 15.38 6.15 19.09
C MET A 1 14.66 6.75 17.88
N ARG A 2 15.35 7.47 16.96
CA ARG A 2 14.74 8.04 15.73
C ARG A 2 14.12 6.99 14.78
N GLU A 3 14.80 5.88 14.52
CA GLU A 3 14.27 4.82 13.63
C GLU A 3 12.97 4.19 14.14
N HIS A 4 12.83 4.00 15.46
CA HIS A 4 11.59 3.48 16.03
C HIS A 4 10.44 4.47 15.91
N LEU A 5 10.73 5.77 16.09
CA LEU A 5 9.74 6.82 15.90
C LEU A 5 9.25 6.90 14.45
N GLU A 6 10.15 6.81 13.48
CA GLU A 6 9.79 6.80 12.05
C GLU A 6 8.89 5.62 11.69
N ARG A 7 9.24 4.40 12.14
CA ARG A 7 8.42 3.21 11.91
C ARG A 7 7.05 3.33 12.56
N LEU A 8 6.95 3.93 13.75
CA LEU A 8 5.69 4.18 14.43
C LEU A 8 4.81 5.18 13.67
N VAL A 9 5.38 6.29 13.20
CA VAL A 9 4.65 7.30 12.42
C VAL A 9 4.14 6.72 11.11
N ILE A 10 4.98 5.94 10.41
CA ILE A 10 4.59 5.25 9.17
C ILE A 10 3.48 4.24 9.46
N GLY A 11 3.63 3.44 10.52
CA GLY A 11 2.61 2.47 10.94
C GLY A 11 1.27 3.15 11.22
N LEU A 12 1.28 4.25 11.98
CA LEU A 12 0.09 5.03 12.29
C LEU A 12 -0.56 5.61 11.03
N PHE A 13 0.25 6.17 10.13
CA PHE A 13 -0.23 6.71 8.85
C PHE A 13 -0.88 5.62 7.99
N LEU A 14 -0.24 4.45 7.86
CA LEU A 14 -0.79 3.33 7.09
C LEU A 14 -2.08 2.79 7.72
N SER A 15 -2.16 2.71 9.04
CA SER A 15 -3.40 2.35 9.74
C SER A 15 -4.52 3.36 9.50
N LEU A 16 -4.22 4.66 9.54
CA LEU A 16 -5.18 5.71 9.23
C LEU A 16 -5.63 5.65 7.75
N ALA A 17 -4.69 5.46 6.83
CA ALA A 17 -5.00 5.30 5.42
C ALA A 17 -5.88 4.07 5.18
N ALA A 18 -5.58 2.94 5.82
CA ALA A 18 -6.37 1.71 5.69
C ALA A 18 -7.80 1.88 6.24
N THR A 19 -7.96 2.58 7.37
CA THR A 19 -9.29 2.87 7.93
C THR A 19 -10.10 3.80 7.03
N LEU A 20 -9.50 4.88 6.53
CA LEU A 20 -10.18 5.76 5.58
C LEU A 20 -10.52 5.05 4.26
N LEU A 21 -9.62 4.21 3.76
CA LEU A 21 -9.81 3.50 2.50
C LEU A 21 -10.91 2.44 2.58
N TRP A 22 -11.08 1.77 3.72
CA TRP A 22 -12.05 0.66 3.91
C TRP A 22 -13.51 1.05 3.65
N VAL A 23 -13.83 2.33 3.85
CA VAL A 23 -15.16 2.92 3.71
C VAL A 23 -15.75 2.69 2.32
N VAL A 24 -14.97 2.90 1.27
CA VAL A 24 -15.44 2.79 -0.13
C VAL A 24 -15.67 1.33 -0.53
N PRO A 25 -14.72 0.39 -0.34
CA PRO A 25 -14.96 -1.03 -0.55
C PRO A 25 -16.14 -1.57 0.26
N TYR A 26 -16.30 -1.17 1.52
CA TYR A 26 -17.44 -1.60 2.34
C TYR A 26 -18.78 -1.15 1.75
N ALA A 27 -18.89 0.11 1.34
CA ALA A 27 -20.09 0.64 0.73
C ALA A 27 -20.39 -0.01 -0.63
N ILE A 28 -19.36 -0.29 -1.44
CA ILE A 28 -19.49 -1.01 -2.72
C ILE A 28 -19.97 -2.44 -2.49
N VAL A 29 -19.32 -3.19 -1.60
CA VAL A 29 -19.67 -4.60 -1.32
C VAL A 29 -21.08 -4.68 -0.74
N THR A 30 -21.40 -3.81 0.22
CA THR A 30 -22.74 -3.74 0.81
C THR A 30 -23.78 -3.38 -0.24
N GLY A 31 -23.49 -2.40 -1.10
CA GLY A 31 -24.41 -2.05 -2.18
C GLY A 31 -24.61 -3.19 -3.18
N PHE A 32 -23.52 -3.83 -3.62
CA PHE A 32 -23.61 -4.94 -4.56
C PHE A 32 -24.37 -6.15 -4.01
N ARG A 33 -24.15 -6.48 -2.72
CA ARG A 33 -24.75 -7.64 -2.04
C ARG A 33 -26.10 -7.35 -1.40
N SER A 34 -26.46 -6.08 -1.18
CA SER A 34 -27.81 -5.70 -0.80
C SER A 34 -28.77 -6.05 -1.93
N GLY A 35 -29.83 -6.81 -1.59
CA GLY A 35 -30.63 -7.56 -2.55
C GLY A 35 -31.20 -6.71 -3.69
N LEU A 36 -31.34 -7.36 -4.86
CA LEU A 36 -32.04 -6.85 -6.06
C LEU A 36 -33.45 -6.33 -5.78
N SER A 37 -34.00 -6.59 -4.59
CA SER A 37 -35.35 -6.25 -4.14
C SER A 37 -35.65 -4.75 -4.10
N LYS A 38 -34.64 -3.87 -3.90
CA LYS A 38 -34.83 -2.42 -3.94
C LYS A 38 -33.68 -1.72 -4.68
N PRO A 39 -33.72 -1.70 -6.03
CA PRO A 39 -32.66 -1.10 -6.86
C PRO A 39 -32.35 0.35 -6.49
N ALA A 40 -33.37 1.10 -6.05
CA ALA A 40 -33.24 2.48 -5.61
C ALA A 40 -32.32 2.67 -4.39
N GLN A 41 -32.32 1.70 -3.46
CA GLN A 41 -31.53 1.75 -2.21
C GLN A 41 -30.16 1.08 -2.32
N LYS A 42 -29.94 0.29 -3.39
CA LYS A 42 -28.72 -0.49 -3.62
C LYS A 42 -27.41 0.32 -3.51
N TRP A 43 -27.45 1.60 -3.90
CA TRP A 43 -26.25 2.46 -3.92
C TRP A 43 -26.35 3.63 -2.96
N GLU A 44 -27.36 3.63 -2.09
CA GLU A 44 -27.63 4.77 -1.22
C GLU A 44 -26.47 5.02 -0.26
N LEU A 45 -25.94 3.97 0.38
CA LEU A 45 -24.80 4.10 1.28
C LEU A 45 -23.57 4.66 0.58
N LEU A 46 -23.21 4.13 -0.60
CA LEU A 46 -22.06 4.62 -1.36
C LEU A 46 -22.24 6.08 -1.76
N LYS A 47 -23.43 6.45 -2.25
CA LYS A 47 -23.76 7.84 -2.58
C LYS A 47 -23.55 8.74 -1.36
N ARG A 48 -24.22 8.45 -0.23
CA ARG A 48 -24.11 9.25 0.99
C ARG A 48 -22.66 9.39 1.47
N VAL A 49 -21.92 8.29 1.50
CA VAL A 49 -20.50 8.28 1.89
C VAL A 49 -19.62 9.13 0.97
N THR A 50 -19.94 9.20 -0.33
CA THR A 50 -19.12 9.91 -1.32
C THR A 50 -19.54 11.37 -1.51
N THR A 51 -20.83 11.67 -1.34
CA THR A 51 -21.39 12.99 -1.66
C THR A 51 -21.67 13.83 -0.42
N GLU A 52 -21.93 13.22 0.73
CA GLU A 52 -22.20 13.96 1.97
C GLU A 52 -20.89 14.12 2.73
N ASN A 53 -20.36 15.33 2.77
CA ASN A 53 -19.19 15.62 3.61
C ASN A 53 -19.57 15.59 5.10
N PRO A 54 -18.69 15.08 5.97
CA PRO A 54 -18.90 15.17 7.40
C PRO A 54 -18.97 16.65 7.79
N ARG A 55 -20.09 17.04 8.40
CA ARG A 55 -20.22 18.39 8.97
C ARG A 55 -19.34 18.46 10.21
N PHE A 56 -18.42 19.43 10.21
CA PHE A 56 -17.72 19.84 11.41
C PHE A 56 -18.66 20.70 12.25
N ASP A 57 -19.23 20.11 13.30
CA ASP A 57 -20.08 20.82 14.24
C ASP A 57 -19.30 21.08 15.54
N LEU A 58 -18.90 22.34 15.74
CA LEU A 58 -18.15 22.76 16.92
C LEU A 58 -19.02 22.81 18.19
N GLY A 59 -20.34 22.67 18.07
CA GLY A 59 -21.28 22.63 19.19
C GLY A 59 -21.38 21.26 19.86
N GLN A 60 -20.86 20.19 19.26
CA GLN A 60 -20.87 18.83 19.80
C GLN A 60 -19.44 18.30 19.90
N PHE A 61 -19.08 17.67 21.03
CA PHE A 61 -17.76 17.02 21.18
C PHE A 61 -17.94 15.50 21.20
N PRO A 62 -17.25 14.74 20.32
CA PRO A 62 -16.30 15.19 19.29
C PRO A 62 -16.99 15.89 18.09
N PRO A 63 -16.34 16.84 17.41
CA PRO A 63 -16.96 17.71 16.38
C PRO A 63 -17.17 17.04 15.02
N ILE A 64 -17.47 15.73 15.01
CA ILE A 64 -17.60 14.91 13.81
C ILE A 64 -18.97 14.22 13.82
N SER A 65 -19.79 14.49 12.80
CA SER A 65 -21.06 13.78 12.60
C SER A 65 -20.83 12.35 12.10
N PHE A 66 -21.48 11.38 12.74
CA PHE A 66 -21.49 9.97 12.33
C PHE A 66 -22.52 9.63 11.24
N ASP A 67 -23.28 10.63 10.78
CA ASP A 67 -24.38 10.46 9.84
C ASP A 67 -24.00 10.75 8.38
N HIS A 68 -22.78 11.22 8.13
CA HIS A 68 -22.32 11.64 6.80
C HIS A 68 -20.91 11.11 6.51
N GLY A 69 -20.52 11.06 5.24
CA GLY A 69 -19.15 10.81 4.81
C GLY A 69 -18.57 9.46 5.26
N PHE A 70 -17.30 9.47 5.65
CA PHE A 70 -16.57 8.25 6.02
C PHE A 70 -17.04 7.59 7.35
N PRO A 71 -17.41 8.34 8.42
CA PRO A 71 -17.93 7.72 9.64
C PRO A 71 -19.24 6.95 9.44
N LEU A 72 -20.05 7.36 8.46
CA LEU A 72 -21.33 6.72 8.16
C LEU A 72 -21.19 5.23 7.81
N ALA A 73 -20.15 4.86 7.04
CA ALA A 73 -19.89 3.46 6.70
C ALA A 73 -19.59 2.61 7.95
N TYR A 74 -18.82 3.17 8.88
CA TYR A 74 -18.51 2.52 10.16
C TYR A 74 -19.74 2.43 11.06
N LYS A 75 -20.54 3.48 11.16
CA LYS A 75 -21.82 3.48 11.88
C LYS A 75 -22.76 2.41 11.31
N HIS A 76 -22.90 2.38 9.99
CA HIS A 76 -23.71 1.38 9.29
C HIS A 76 -23.22 -0.03 9.61
N PHE A 77 -21.92 -0.30 9.47
CA PHE A 77 -21.36 -1.59 9.84
C PHE A 77 -21.64 -1.96 11.29
N TYR A 78 -21.38 -1.06 12.24
CA TYR A 78 -21.57 -1.29 13.66
C TYR A 78 -23.02 -1.64 14.01
N VAL A 79 -23.99 -0.85 13.51
CA VAL A 79 -25.42 -1.08 13.77
C VAL A 79 -25.88 -2.41 13.19
N TYR A 80 -25.53 -2.70 11.93
CA TYR A 80 -25.97 -3.93 11.27
C TYR A 80 -25.23 -5.17 11.76
N ALA A 81 -23.99 -5.05 12.25
CA ALA A 81 -23.25 -6.14 12.88
C ALA A 81 -23.86 -6.56 14.23
N GLN A 82 -24.55 -5.65 14.92
CA GLN A 82 -25.23 -5.94 16.19
C GLN A 82 -26.63 -6.56 16.02
N ASP A 83 -27.31 -6.28 14.92
CA ASP A 83 -28.62 -6.85 14.64
C ASP A 83 -28.48 -8.32 14.20
N LYS A 84 -28.94 -9.25 15.05
CA LYS A 84 -28.90 -10.70 14.80
C LYS A 84 -29.52 -11.14 13.47
N ARG A 85 -30.44 -10.35 12.89
CA ARG A 85 -31.11 -10.67 11.62
C ARG A 85 -30.20 -10.50 10.41
N VAL A 86 -29.26 -9.56 10.48
CA VAL A 86 -28.45 -9.09 9.34
C VAL A 86 -26.94 -9.06 9.65
N SER A 87 -26.55 -9.40 10.88
CA SER A 87 -25.17 -9.39 11.37
C SER A 87 -24.24 -10.25 10.52
N LYS A 88 -24.67 -11.47 10.15
CA LYS A 88 -23.88 -12.37 9.31
C LYS A 88 -23.49 -11.69 8.00
N LEU A 89 -24.45 -11.06 7.31
CA LEU A 89 -24.21 -10.37 6.05
C LEU A 89 -23.30 -9.14 6.25
N ALA A 90 -23.53 -8.36 7.31
CA ALA A 90 -22.72 -7.20 7.63
C ALA A 90 -21.26 -7.56 7.91
N LEU A 91 -21.02 -8.62 8.69
CA LEU A 91 -19.68 -9.15 9.00
C LEU A 91 -18.99 -9.68 7.75
N GLU A 92 -19.67 -10.48 6.92
CA GLU A 92 -19.12 -10.96 5.66
C GLU A 92 -18.73 -9.79 4.74
N ASN A 93 -19.60 -8.78 4.60
CA ASN A 93 -19.30 -7.59 3.81
C ASN A 93 -18.08 -6.84 4.36
N GLY A 94 -17.98 -6.72 5.68
CA GLY A 94 -16.85 -6.08 6.34
C GLY A 94 -15.52 -6.81 6.12
N VAL A 95 -15.55 -8.15 6.19
CA VAL A 95 -14.38 -9.00 5.93
C VAL A 95 -13.96 -8.93 4.46
N ILE A 96 -14.91 -8.99 3.51
CA ILE A 96 -14.63 -8.85 2.08
C ILE A 96 -14.00 -7.47 1.81
N ALA A 97 -14.57 -6.40 2.37
CA ALA A 97 -14.03 -5.05 2.22
C ALA A 97 -12.61 -4.92 2.81
N ALA A 98 -12.34 -5.52 3.97
CA ALA A 98 -11.00 -5.56 4.55
C ALA A 98 -10.01 -6.34 3.67
N GLY A 99 -10.45 -7.46 3.09
CA GLY A 99 -9.66 -8.23 2.12
C GLY A 99 -9.31 -7.42 0.87
N LEU A 100 -10.25 -6.62 0.34
CA LEU A 100 -10.01 -5.72 -0.79
C LEU A 100 -8.98 -4.63 -0.45
N VAL A 101 -9.09 -4.01 0.73
CA VAL A 101 -8.10 -3.02 1.19
C VAL A 101 -6.71 -3.68 1.28
N LEU A 102 -6.61 -4.85 1.91
CA LEU A 102 -5.35 -5.58 2.02
C LEU A 102 -4.77 -5.90 0.64
N ALA A 103 -5.60 -6.35 -0.30
CA ALA A 103 -5.18 -6.63 -1.67
C ALA A 103 -4.64 -5.37 -2.38
N LEU A 104 -5.25 -4.20 -2.18
CA LEU A 104 -4.77 -2.93 -2.73
C LEU A 104 -3.40 -2.54 -2.15
N PHE A 105 -3.22 -2.69 -0.83
CA PHE A 105 -1.92 -2.43 -0.20
C PHE A 105 -0.84 -3.39 -0.72
N LEU A 106 -1.16 -4.68 -0.86
CA LEU A 106 -0.24 -5.67 -1.41
C LEU A 106 0.10 -5.37 -2.88
N ALA A 107 -0.89 -5.04 -3.69
CA ALA A 107 -0.68 -4.66 -5.09
C ALA A 107 0.21 -3.41 -5.21
N LEU A 108 -0.02 -2.39 -4.37
CA LEU A 108 0.82 -1.20 -4.33
C LEU A 108 2.25 -1.54 -3.89
N ALA A 109 2.42 -2.37 -2.86
CA ALA A 109 3.73 -2.80 -2.39
C ALA A 109 4.51 -3.57 -3.47
N ILE A 110 3.84 -4.50 -4.16
CA ILE A 110 4.42 -5.24 -5.29
C ILE A 110 4.79 -4.28 -6.43
N PHE A 111 3.91 -3.35 -6.78
CA PHE A 111 4.15 -2.36 -7.82
C PHE A 111 5.38 -1.49 -7.50
N LEU A 112 5.47 -0.96 -6.28
CA LEU A 112 6.61 -0.16 -5.84
C LEU A 112 7.90 -0.99 -5.78
N TYR A 113 7.82 -2.25 -5.37
CA TYR A 113 8.98 -3.15 -5.35
C TYR A 113 9.46 -3.49 -6.76
N ALA A 114 8.54 -3.82 -7.67
CA ALA A 114 8.86 -4.16 -9.06
C ALA A 114 9.39 -2.95 -9.85
N ASN A 115 8.87 -1.76 -9.56
CA ASN A 115 9.25 -0.51 -10.24
C ASN A 115 10.35 0.26 -9.49
N ARG A 116 10.99 -0.34 -8.48
CA ARG A 116 12.16 0.26 -7.83
C ARG A 116 13.24 0.47 -8.89
N ARG A 117 13.62 1.72 -9.16
CA ARG A 117 14.72 1.99 -10.09
C ARG A 117 15.97 1.32 -9.55
N SER A 118 16.65 0.52 -10.37
CA SER A 118 18.05 0.17 -10.13
C SER A 118 18.79 1.48 -9.91
N THR A 119 19.56 1.60 -8.83
CA THR A 119 20.37 2.79 -8.57
C THR A 119 21.16 3.10 -9.84
N LEU A 120 20.95 4.30 -10.41
CA LEU A 120 21.53 4.70 -11.70
C LEU A 120 23.07 4.71 -11.66
N HIS A 121 23.58 4.83 -10.44
CA HIS A 121 24.95 4.54 -10.08
C HIS A 121 24.84 3.17 -9.41
N GLY A 122 25.23 2.10 -10.11
CA GLY A 122 25.41 0.80 -9.46
C GLY A 122 26.17 1.04 -8.17
N ASP A 123 25.74 0.40 -7.07
CA ASP A 123 26.39 0.55 -5.76
C ASP A 123 27.90 0.70 -6.00
N ALA A 124 28.50 1.80 -5.55
CA ALA A 124 29.93 2.03 -5.65
C ALA A 124 30.64 1.00 -4.76
N ARG A 125 30.62 -0.24 -5.24
CA ARG A 125 31.20 -1.42 -4.66
C ARG A 125 32.40 -1.73 -5.53
N PHE A 126 33.49 -2.09 -4.88
CA PHE A 126 34.64 -2.60 -5.60
C PHE A 126 34.18 -3.81 -6.41
N GLY A 127 34.36 -3.71 -7.74
CA GLY A 127 33.95 -4.77 -8.66
C GLY A 127 34.56 -6.10 -8.25
N THR A 128 33.84 -7.18 -8.50
CA THR A 128 34.34 -8.54 -8.25
C THR A 128 35.33 -8.96 -9.34
N LEU A 129 36.20 -9.92 -9.02
CA LEU A 129 37.15 -10.52 -9.96
C LEU A 129 36.46 -11.09 -11.23
N SER A 130 35.21 -11.55 -11.10
CA SER A 130 34.39 -12.00 -12.22
C SER A 130 33.90 -10.85 -13.11
N GLU A 131 33.55 -9.71 -12.51
CA GLU A 131 33.16 -8.50 -13.26
C GLU A 131 34.39 -7.90 -13.97
N ALA A 132 35.55 -7.86 -13.31
CA ALA A 132 36.80 -7.44 -13.91
C ALA A 132 37.21 -8.31 -15.12
N ARG A 133 37.08 -9.63 -15.01
CA ARG A 133 37.30 -10.56 -16.14
C ARG A 133 36.32 -10.34 -17.29
N ARG A 134 35.03 -10.10 -16.99
CA ARG A 134 34.02 -9.78 -18.01
C ARG A 134 34.29 -8.45 -18.72
N ALA A 135 34.88 -7.49 -18.02
CA ALA A 135 35.33 -6.22 -18.58
C ALA A 135 36.70 -6.30 -19.31
N GLY A 136 37.22 -7.50 -19.57
CA GLY A 136 38.48 -7.70 -20.30
C GLY A 136 39.74 -7.48 -19.47
N LEU A 137 39.63 -7.27 -18.15
CA LEU A 137 40.75 -6.97 -17.25
C LEU A 137 41.46 -8.22 -16.69
N GLY A 138 41.33 -9.36 -17.37
CA GLY A 138 41.91 -10.65 -16.96
C GLY A 138 42.88 -11.23 -17.97
N ALA A 139 43.43 -10.41 -18.86
CA ALA A 139 44.35 -10.86 -19.90
C ALA A 139 45.67 -11.38 -19.30
N LYS A 140 46.40 -12.21 -20.05
CA LYS A 140 47.73 -12.71 -19.64
C LYS A 140 48.86 -11.80 -20.08
N SER A 141 48.61 -10.94 -21.07
CA SER A 141 49.52 -9.97 -21.67
C SER A 141 48.73 -8.68 -21.92
N GLY A 142 49.40 -7.53 -21.85
CA GLY A 142 48.78 -6.23 -22.01
C GLY A 142 49.22 -5.23 -20.93
N ILE A 143 48.47 -4.14 -20.78
CA ILE A 143 48.77 -3.08 -19.82
C ILE A 143 48.26 -3.48 -18.43
N ILE A 144 49.15 -3.43 -17.43
CA ILE A 144 48.81 -3.69 -16.04
C ILE A 144 48.12 -2.43 -15.48
N LEU A 145 46.85 -2.56 -15.12
CA LEU A 145 46.05 -1.45 -14.58
C LEU A 145 46.05 -1.40 -13.06
N GLY A 146 46.32 -2.52 -12.38
CA GLY A 146 46.37 -2.57 -10.93
C GLY A 146 46.18 -3.95 -10.34
N ARG A 147 45.83 -4.02 -9.06
CA ARG A 147 45.62 -5.27 -8.31
C ARG A 147 44.24 -5.26 -7.65
N LEU A 148 43.48 -6.34 -7.86
CA LEU A 148 42.16 -6.55 -7.25
C LEU A 148 42.19 -7.89 -6.50
N ASN A 149 41.97 -7.86 -5.17
CA ASN A 149 42.02 -9.06 -4.31
C ASN A 149 43.26 -9.95 -4.52
N GLY A 150 44.44 -9.34 -4.65
CA GLY A 150 45.70 -10.07 -4.82
C GLY A 150 46.03 -10.51 -6.25
N GLN A 151 45.08 -10.42 -7.20
CA GLN A 151 45.30 -10.75 -8.61
C GLN A 151 45.58 -9.50 -9.43
N MET A 152 46.48 -9.62 -10.41
CA MET A 152 46.79 -8.53 -11.34
C MET A 152 45.65 -8.35 -12.33
N LEU A 153 45.22 -7.10 -12.52
CA LEU A 153 44.30 -6.68 -13.56
C LEU A 153 45.10 -6.25 -14.78
N VAL A 154 44.87 -6.91 -15.91
CA VAL A 154 45.59 -6.70 -17.15
C VAL A 154 44.58 -6.50 -18.27
N SER A 155 44.69 -5.38 -18.98
CA SER A 155 43.89 -5.09 -20.17
C SER A 155 44.70 -5.36 -21.43
N ASP A 156 44.12 -6.11 -22.38
CA ASP A 156 44.69 -6.38 -23.71
C ASP A 156 44.03 -5.52 -24.80
N ASP A 157 43.37 -4.43 -24.40
CA ASP A 157 42.71 -3.50 -25.33
C ASP A 157 43.77 -2.62 -26.00
N PRO A 158 43.86 -2.56 -27.35
CA PRO A 158 44.86 -1.76 -28.07
C PRO A 158 44.68 -0.23 -27.97
N GLY A 159 43.63 0.26 -27.33
CA GLY A 159 43.33 1.69 -27.16
C GLY A 159 42.37 2.23 -28.21
#